data_AF-A0A2N6LY21-F1
#
_entry.id   AF-A0A2N6LY21-F1
#
_cell.length_a   1.000
_cell.length_b   1.000
_cell.length_c   1.000
_cell.angle_alpha   90.00
_cell.angle_beta   90.00
_cell.angle_gamma   90.00
#
_symmetry.space_group_name_H-M   'P 1'
#
loop_
_entity.id
_entity.type
_entity.pdbx_description
1 polymer ?
#
loop_
_entity_poly.entity_id
_entity_poly.type
_entity_poly.pdbx_seq_one_letter_code
_entity_poly.pdbx_strand_id
1 'polypeptide(L)'
;MNSRRTTAVTLLKLLIALVLILSLTSCGEKAVSQEPSASFQQNPEISTKQFSEVAPPITVQELRQTTDLYRPQVSILSPKSEEILQDNTVTVRFQVKDLPIYKDSKLNLGPHLQVILDNQPDIEVYDLNQPLVLSNLPPGTHTLRVFASRPWHESYKNEGAYAQTTFHVFTKSDSNKPDPVLPLLTYNRPDGKYGAEPILLDFYLTNAPLHLLAKDNPDNPFADWRIRCTINGESFVLDRWQAVYLKGFKPGKNWVKLEFLDNQGSPVKNEFNSTVRLITYEPKGKDTLSRIVRGELSADQVRSIVDPNYTTKPPTVEPTPIPTATPTVE
;
A
#
# COMPACT_ATOMS: atom_id res chain seq x y z
N MET A 1 -23.32 -22.08 -70.17
CA MET A 1 -22.85 -22.51 -68.83
C MET A 1 -22.43 -21.36 -67.90
N ASN A 2 -22.75 -20.09 -68.22
CA ASN A 2 -22.38 -18.92 -67.38
C ASN A 2 -23.52 -18.32 -66.55
N SER A 3 -24.79 -18.56 -66.89
CA SER A 3 -25.92 -17.94 -66.15
C SER A 3 -26.12 -18.54 -64.75
N ARG A 4 -26.05 -19.87 -64.60
CA ARG A 4 -26.21 -20.56 -63.29
C ARG A 4 -25.11 -20.23 -62.27
N ARG A 5 -23.90 -19.90 -62.73
CA ARG A 5 -22.76 -19.54 -61.86
C ARG A 5 -22.96 -18.15 -61.26
N THR A 6 -23.48 -17.21 -62.03
CA THR A 6 -23.78 -15.85 -61.55
C THR A 6 -24.91 -15.87 -60.53
N THR A 7 -25.98 -16.64 -60.76
CA THR A 7 -27.10 -16.76 -59.80
C THR A 7 -26.66 -17.36 -58.47
N ALA A 8 -25.78 -18.37 -58.49
CA ALA A 8 -25.26 -19.00 -57.28
C ALA A 8 -24.37 -18.05 -56.45
N VAL A 9 -23.56 -17.21 -57.11
CA VAL A 9 -22.73 -16.20 -56.43
C VAL A 9 -23.59 -15.09 -55.84
N THR A 10 -24.68 -14.68 -56.51
CA THR A 10 -25.60 -13.68 -55.96
C THR A 10 -26.37 -14.21 -54.76
N LEU A 11 -26.83 -15.46 -54.79
CA LEU A 11 -27.48 -16.13 -53.64
C LEU A 11 -26.52 -16.31 -52.46
N LEU A 12 -25.25 -16.66 -52.70
CA LEU A 12 -24.25 -16.79 -51.64
C LEU A 12 -23.93 -15.44 -50.98
N LYS A 13 -23.85 -14.35 -51.75
CA LYS A 13 -23.67 -12.99 -51.22
C LYS A 13 -24.87 -12.53 -50.40
N LEU A 14 -26.08 -12.87 -50.82
CA LEU A 14 -27.32 -12.56 -50.09
C LEU A 14 -27.40 -13.34 -48.77
N LEU A 15 -26.93 -14.60 -48.74
CA LEU A 15 -26.88 -15.42 -47.54
C LEU A 15 -25.83 -14.92 -46.53
N ILE A 16 -24.66 -14.49 -47.00
CA ILE A 16 -23.61 -13.90 -46.15
C ILE A 16 -24.08 -12.54 -45.58
N ALA A 17 -24.75 -11.72 -46.38
CA ALA A 17 -25.32 -10.46 -45.91
C ALA A 17 -26.42 -10.69 -44.84
N LEU A 18 -27.24 -11.73 -44.99
CA LEU A 18 -28.28 -12.08 -44.01
C LEU A 18 -27.68 -12.58 -42.68
N VAL A 19 -26.59 -13.37 -42.73
CA VAL A 19 -25.89 -13.86 -41.53
C VAL A 19 -25.17 -12.72 -40.78
N LEU A 20 -24.65 -11.71 -41.49
CA LEU A 20 -24.03 -10.53 -40.89
C LEU A 20 -25.03 -9.56 -40.24
N ILE A 21 -26.28 -9.54 -40.68
CA ILE A 21 -27.34 -8.70 -40.10
C ILE A 21 -27.97 -9.38 -38.86
N LEU A 22 -27.93 -10.71 -38.79
CA LEU A 22 -28.44 -11.49 -37.65
C LEU A 22 -27.49 -11.56 -36.44
N SER A 23 -26.24 -11.09 -36.55
CA SER A 23 -25.27 -11.06 -35.46
C SER A 23 -25.22 -9.74 -34.67
N LEU A 24 -26.08 -8.76 -34.97
CA LEU A 24 -26.13 -7.46 -34.28
C LEU A 24 -27.26 -7.32 -33.25
N THR A 25 -27.96 -8.39 -32.91
CA THR A 25 -28.90 -8.42 -31.76
C THR A 25 -28.34 -9.29 -30.64
N SER A 26 -27.18 -8.90 -30.09
CA SER A 26 -26.79 -9.30 -28.74
C SER A 26 -27.10 -8.11 -27.83
N CYS A 27 -28.00 -8.35 -26.89
CA CYS A 27 -28.52 -7.35 -25.98
C CYS A 27 -27.38 -6.59 -25.27
N GLY A 28 -27.49 -5.26 -25.32
CA GLY A 28 -26.72 -4.39 -24.46
C GLY A 28 -27.12 -4.61 -23.01
N GLU A 29 -26.26 -5.31 -22.28
CA GLU A 29 -26.12 -5.12 -20.84
C GLU A 29 -24.96 -4.14 -20.65
N LYS A 30 -25.29 -2.95 -20.12
CA LYS A 30 -24.29 -2.00 -19.68
C LYS A 30 -23.43 -2.71 -18.64
N ALA A 31 -22.19 -3.02 -18.99
CA ALA A 31 -21.16 -3.37 -18.04
C ALA A 31 -20.91 -2.13 -17.17
N VAL A 32 -21.66 -2.02 -16.07
CA VAL A 32 -21.23 -1.21 -14.95
C VAL A 32 -20.08 -1.98 -14.33
N SER A 33 -18.86 -1.51 -14.56
CA SER A 33 -17.70 -1.93 -13.79
C SER A 33 -17.92 -1.55 -12.33
N GLN A 34 -18.59 -2.42 -11.58
CA GLN A 34 -18.45 -2.45 -10.14
C GLN A 34 -17.06 -3.04 -9.88
N GLU A 35 -16.08 -2.17 -9.66
CA GLU A 35 -14.94 -2.59 -8.87
C GLU A 35 -15.47 -3.17 -7.56
N PRO A 36 -15.00 -4.35 -7.12
CA PRO A 36 -15.35 -4.84 -5.81
C PRO A 36 -14.76 -3.85 -4.80
N SER A 37 -15.62 -3.00 -4.24
CA SER A 37 -15.36 -2.31 -2.99
C SER A 37 -15.34 -3.38 -1.92
N ALA A 38 -14.21 -4.06 -1.79
CA ALA A 38 -14.08 -5.15 -0.86
C ALA A 38 -13.86 -4.56 0.54
N SER A 39 -14.97 -4.34 1.25
CA SER A 39 -14.95 -4.33 2.70
C SER A 39 -14.66 -5.75 3.19
N PHE A 40 -13.39 -6.17 3.14
CA PHE A 40 -12.95 -7.42 3.74
C PHE A 40 -12.91 -7.26 5.25
N GLN A 41 -13.98 -7.61 5.94
CA GLN A 41 -13.87 -8.10 7.32
C GLN A 41 -13.34 -9.54 7.27
N GLN A 42 -12.02 -9.70 7.09
CA GLN A 42 -11.35 -10.96 7.40
C GLN A 42 -11.09 -11.02 8.91
N ASN A 43 -11.31 -12.19 9.51
CA ASN A 43 -10.91 -12.44 10.89
C ASN A 43 -9.38 -12.41 11.00
N PRO A 44 -8.80 -11.96 12.14
CA PRO A 44 -7.37 -12.11 12.39
C PRO A 44 -6.96 -13.59 12.28
N GLU A 45 -5.98 -13.89 11.44
CA GLU A 45 -5.52 -15.27 11.19
C GLU A 45 -4.21 -15.59 11.89
N ILE A 46 -3.41 -14.57 12.22
CA ILE A 46 -2.11 -14.77 12.84
C ILE A 46 -2.30 -14.91 14.35
N SER A 47 -2.09 -16.12 14.84
CA SER A 47 -1.99 -16.41 16.27
C SER A 47 -0.83 -17.36 16.50
N THR A 48 0.30 -16.81 16.90
CA THR A 48 1.49 -17.57 17.29
C THR A 48 1.63 -17.53 18.82
N LYS A 49 2.76 -18.03 19.36
CA LYS A 49 2.98 -18.05 20.81
C LYS A 49 3.10 -16.63 21.37
N GLN A 50 3.81 -15.75 20.67
CA GLN A 50 4.06 -14.39 21.11
C GLN A 50 3.21 -13.35 20.38
N PHE A 51 2.89 -13.57 19.10
CA PHE A 51 2.25 -12.56 18.27
C PHE A 51 0.80 -12.89 17.96
N SER A 52 -0.05 -11.87 18.03
CA SER A 52 -1.44 -11.96 17.57
C SER A 52 -1.77 -10.80 16.66
N GLU A 53 -2.47 -11.11 15.57
CA GLU A 53 -3.13 -10.11 14.75
C GLU A 53 -4.39 -9.62 15.44
N VAL A 54 -4.61 -8.32 15.37
CA VAL A 54 -5.79 -7.64 15.91
C VAL A 54 -6.35 -6.69 14.87
N ALA A 55 -7.57 -6.22 15.08
CA ALA A 55 -8.13 -5.14 14.28
C ALA A 55 -7.28 -3.86 14.39
N PRO A 56 -7.26 -3.00 13.35
CA PRO A 56 -6.67 -1.67 13.45
C PRO A 56 -7.26 -0.88 14.63
N PRO A 57 -6.54 0.09 15.21
CA PRO A 57 -7.09 0.97 16.25
C PRO A 57 -8.40 1.65 15.81
N ILE A 58 -9.36 1.84 16.72
CA ILE A 58 -10.70 2.38 16.39
C ILE A 58 -10.62 3.73 15.66
N THR A 59 -9.80 4.66 16.18
CA THR A 59 -9.56 5.95 15.53
C THR A 59 -9.01 5.79 14.11
N VAL A 60 -8.13 4.80 13.86
CA VAL A 60 -7.63 4.49 12.51
C VAL A 60 -8.76 3.97 11.62
N GLN A 61 -9.63 3.10 12.12
CA GLN A 61 -10.78 2.59 11.36
C GLN A 61 -11.74 3.71 10.94
N GLU A 62 -12.04 4.64 11.84
CA GLU A 62 -12.91 5.79 11.56
C GLU A 62 -12.29 6.78 10.56
N LEU A 63 -11.00 7.07 10.69
CA LEU A 63 -10.28 7.93 9.73
C LEU A 63 -10.14 7.27 8.36
N ARG A 64 -10.07 5.93 8.33
CA ARG A 64 -9.93 5.16 7.09
C ARG A 64 -11.07 5.43 6.12
N GLN A 65 -12.30 5.63 6.63
CA GLN A 65 -13.48 5.94 5.81
C GLN A 65 -13.27 7.16 4.89
N THR A 66 -12.52 8.16 5.36
CA THR A 66 -12.14 9.32 4.53
C THR A 66 -11.06 8.95 3.52
N THR A 67 -10.04 8.20 3.94
CA THR A 67 -8.90 7.86 3.08
C THR A 67 -9.24 6.85 1.99
N ASP A 68 -10.21 5.97 2.21
CA ASP A 68 -10.58 4.91 1.26
C ASP A 68 -11.33 5.46 0.02
N LEU A 69 -11.69 6.74 0.04
CA LEU A 69 -12.23 7.44 -1.13
C LEU A 69 -11.15 7.75 -2.17
N TYR A 70 -9.88 7.83 -1.77
CA TYR A 70 -8.78 8.15 -2.66
C TYR A 70 -8.31 6.91 -3.44
N ARG A 71 -7.87 7.14 -4.69
CA ARG A 71 -7.17 6.17 -5.55
C ARG A 71 -5.86 6.80 -6.06
N PRO A 72 -4.86 6.95 -5.18
CA PRO A 72 -3.62 7.65 -5.51
C PRO A 72 -2.96 7.12 -6.77
N GLN A 73 -2.48 8.03 -7.61
CA GLN A 73 -1.65 7.73 -8.79
C GLN A 73 -0.29 8.38 -8.61
N VAL A 74 0.75 7.59 -8.40
CA VAL A 74 2.12 8.02 -8.11
C VAL A 74 2.98 7.87 -9.37
N SER A 75 3.81 8.85 -9.66
CA SER A 75 4.78 8.80 -10.75
C SER A 75 6.10 9.45 -10.34
N ILE A 76 7.20 8.85 -10.76
CA ILE A 76 8.55 9.41 -10.60
C ILE A 76 8.89 10.14 -11.90
N LEU A 77 9.04 11.46 -11.83
CA LEU A 77 9.36 12.32 -12.98
C LEU A 77 10.87 12.40 -13.24
N SER A 78 11.66 12.36 -12.16
CA SER A 78 13.11 12.25 -12.20
C SER A 78 13.58 11.46 -10.98
N PRO A 79 14.64 10.62 -11.09
CA PRO A 79 15.35 10.29 -12.34
C PRO A 79 14.52 9.40 -13.28
N LYS A 80 14.84 9.43 -14.57
CA LYS A 80 14.23 8.56 -15.57
C LYS A 80 14.77 7.14 -15.45
N SER A 81 14.00 6.17 -15.94
CA SER A 81 14.44 4.78 -16.00
C SER A 81 15.71 4.64 -16.84
N GLU A 82 16.69 3.91 -16.31
CA GLU A 82 18.02 3.65 -16.87
C GLU A 82 18.85 4.92 -17.13
N GLU A 83 18.49 6.06 -16.53
CA GLU A 83 19.25 7.31 -16.65
C GLU A 83 20.63 7.18 -15.98
N ILE A 84 21.68 7.67 -16.65
CA ILE A 84 23.04 7.75 -16.09
C ILE A 84 23.33 9.20 -15.72
N LEU A 85 23.39 9.47 -14.43
CA LEU A 85 23.66 10.78 -13.85
C LEU A 85 25.18 10.97 -13.67
N GLN A 86 25.67 12.17 -13.96
CA GLN A 86 27.09 12.54 -13.81
C GLN A 86 27.37 13.28 -12.48
N ASP A 87 26.44 13.20 -11.53
CA ASP A 87 26.53 13.79 -10.20
C ASP A 87 26.05 12.74 -9.18
N ASN A 88 26.62 12.75 -7.97
CA ASN A 88 26.21 11.87 -6.87
C ASN A 88 25.13 12.49 -5.96
N THR A 89 24.64 13.67 -6.32
CA THR A 89 23.48 14.35 -5.75
C THR A 89 22.33 14.26 -6.74
N VAL A 90 21.31 13.49 -6.38
CA VAL A 90 20.18 13.18 -7.25
C VAL A 90 18.93 13.92 -6.79
N THR A 91 18.38 14.74 -7.68
CA THR A 91 17.11 15.43 -7.46
C THR A 91 15.97 14.53 -7.95
N VAL A 92 15.15 14.09 -7.01
CA VAL A 92 13.97 13.29 -7.26
C VAL A 92 12.73 14.16 -7.28
N ARG A 93 11.90 14.00 -8.33
CA ARG A 93 10.63 14.71 -8.48
C ARG A 93 9.50 13.72 -8.67
N PHE A 94 8.39 13.99 -8.02
CA PHE A 94 7.21 13.15 -8.06
C PHE A 94 6.03 13.89 -8.66
N GLN A 95 5.07 13.14 -9.19
CA GLN A 95 3.71 13.59 -9.43
C GLN A 95 2.76 12.64 -8.69
N VAL A 96 1.78 13.22 -8.01
CA VAL A 96 0.71 12.47 -7.35
C VAL A 96 -0.62 13.03 -7.82
N LYS A 97 -1.57 12.15 -8.17
CA LYS A 97 -2.96 12.51 -8.41
C LYS A 97 -3.86 11.77 -7.43
N ASP A 98 -5.03 12.34 -7.17
CA ASP A 98 -6.09 11.77 -6.34
C ASP A 98 -5.64 11.38 -4.92
N LEU A 99 -4.69 12.14 -4.38
CA LEU A 99 -4.31 12.12 -2.96
C LEU A 99 -3.73 13.48 -2.60
N PRO A 100 -4.33 14.23 -1.66
CA PRO A 100 -3.66 15.40 -1.11
C PRO A 100 -2.39 14.95 -0.39
N ILE A 101 -1.25 15.61 -0.63
CA ILE A 101 0.01 15.36 0.07
C ILE A 101 0.31 16.57 0.94
N TYR A 102 0.32 16.39 2.26
CA TYR A 102 0.57 17.45 3.23
C TYR A 102 0.83 16.87 4.61
N LYS A 103 1.41 17.68 5.51
CA LYS A 103 1.60 17.34 6.92
C LYS A 103 0.82 18.29 7.80
N ASP A 104 -0.02 17.77 8.69
CA ASP A 104 -0.61 18.59 9.75
C ASP A 104 0.51 19.07 10.69
N SER A 105 0.63 20.38 10.85
CA SER A 105 1.72 21.00 11.61
C SER A 105 1.65 20.76 13.13
N LYS A 106 0.47 20.48 13.68
CA LYS A 106 0.26 20.25 15.12
C LYS A 106 0.38 18.78 15.47
N LEU A 107 -0.18 17.93 14.62
CA LEU A 107 -0.25 16.49 14.80
C LEU A 107 0.95 15.77 14.21
N ASN A 108 1.70 16.44 13.32
CA ASN A 108 2.91 15.94 12.67
C ASN A 108 2.66 14.63 11.89
N LEU A 109 1.45 14.48 11.33
CA LEU A 109 1.01 13.36 10.52
C LEU A 109 0.25 13.88 9.30
N GLY A 110 0.18 13.07 8.25
CA GLY A 110 -0.61 13.39 7.06
C GLY A 110 -0.35 12.40 5.92
N PRO A 111 -1.16 12.43 4.86
CA PRO A 111 -0.91 11.63 3.66
C PRO A 111 0.42 12.04 3.01
N HIS A 112 1.25 11.06 2.69
CA HIS A 112 2.60 11.27 2.20
C HIS A 112 3.01 10.21 1.18
N LEU A 113 4.12 10.45 0.50
CA LEU A 113 4.84 9.40 -0.22
C LEU A 113 5.86 8.77 0.73
N GLN A 114 5.90 7.45 0.73
CA GLN A 114 6.98 6.68 1.31
C GLN A 114 7.98 6.36 0.20
N VAL A 115 9.21 6.83 0.35
CA VAL A 115 10.28 6.69 -0.65
C VAL A 115 11.39 5.82 -0.07
N ILE A 116 11.79 4.78 -0.80
CA ILE A 116 12.85 3.86 -0.41
C ILE A 116 13.88 3.83 -1.54
N LEU A 117 15.10 4.29 -1.25
CA LEU A 117 16.25 4.13 -2.12
C LEU A 117 16.99 2.84 -1.75
N ASP A 118 17.17 1.96 -2.72
CA ASP A 118 17.79 0.66 -2.53
C ASP A 118 17.14 -0.08 -1.35
N ASN A 119 17.91 -0.51 -0.35
CA ASN A 119 17.41 -1.08 0.89
C ASN A 119 17.61 -0.19 2.13
N GLN A 120 17.69 1.13 1.93
CA GLN A 120 17.85 2.10 3.02
C GLN A 120 16.55 2.31 3.81
N PRO A 121 16.61 2.94 5.00
CA PRO A 121 15.41 3.42 5.69
C PRO A 121 14.56 4.30 4.79
N ASP A 122 13.26 4.28 5.05
CA ASP A 122 12.32 5.06 4.26
C ASP A 122 12.47 6.57 4.50
N ILE A 123 12.09 7.33 3.49
CA ILE A 123 12.02 8.79 3.51
C ILE A 123 10.56 9.17 3.29
N GLU A 124 10.01 9.99 4.18
CA GLU A 124 8.64 10.49 4.08
C GLU A 124 8.63 11.84 3.36
N VAL A 125 7.84 11.96 2.28
CA VAL A 125 7.70 13.19 1.50
C VAL A 125 6.29 13.74 1.64
N TYR A 126 6.18 14.90 2.29
CA TYR A 126 4.93 15.61 2.58
C TYR A 126 4.72 16.88 1.75
N ASP A 127 5.70 17.26 0.92
CA ASP A 127 5.60 18.45 0.04
C ASP A 127 6.17 18.10 -1.34
N LEU A 128 5.32 18.15 -2.36
CA LEU A 128 5.69 17.85 -3.74
C LEU A 128 6.26 19.08 -4.48
N ASN A 129 6.16 20.28 -3.91
CA ASN A 129 6.74 21.49 -4.49
C ASN A 129 8.25 21.54 -4.27
N GLN A 130 8.74 20.86 -3.23
CA GLN A 130 10.16 20.69 -2.96
C GLN A 130 10.65 19.36 -3.52
N PRO A 131 11.72 19.35 -4.34
CA PRO A 131 12.31 18.09 -4.76
C PRO A 131 12.94 17.36 -3.57
N LEU A 132 12.89 16.04 -3.59
CA LEU A 132 13.69 15.22 -2.67
C LEU A 132 15.13 15.17 -3.18
N VAL A 133 16.09 15.56 -2.36
CA VAL A 133 17.52 15.54 -2.71
C VAL A 133 18.20 14.37 -2.02
N LEU A 134 18.71 13.42 -2.81
CA LEU A 134 19.50 12.29 -2.34
C LEU A 134 20.98 12.62 -2.55
N SER A 135 21.73 12.86 -1.47
CA SER A 135 23.13 13.30 -1.55
C SER A 135 24.10 12.16 -1.30
N ASN A 136 25.31 12.29 -1.83
CA ASN A 136 26.43 11.37 -1.60
C ASN A 136 26.13 9.91 -2.00
N LEU A 137 25.40 9.71 -3.10
CA LEU A 137 25.16 8.37 -3.62
C LEU A 137 26.47 7.75 -4.14
N PRO A 138 26.78 6.49 -3.77
CA PRO A 138 27.94 5.82 -4.34
C PRO A 138 27.78 5.64 -5.87
N PRO A 139 28.86 5.60 -6.65
CA PRO A 139 28.77 5.21 -8.05
C PRO A 139 28.16 3.82 -8.21
N GLY A 140 27.27 3.63 -9.18
CA GLY A 140 26.60 2.36 -9.43
C GLY A 140 25.11 2.48 -9.76
N THR A 141 24.46 1.33 -9.81
CA THR A 141 23.00 1.21 -10.00
C THR A 141 22.26 1.41 -8.68
N HIS A 142 21.14 2.12 -8.76
CA HIS A 142 20.21 2.37 -7.68
C HIS A 142 18.78 2.11 -8.11
N THR A 143 17.96 1.64 -7.18
CA THR A 143 16.51 1.47 -7.41
C THR A 143 15.71 2.27 -6.40
N LEU A 144 14.90 3.18 -6.90
CA LEU A 144 13.99 3.99 -6.11
C LEU A 144 12.59 3.40 -6.18
N ARG A 145 11.98 3.18 -5.02
CA ARG A 145 10.63 2.63 -4.87
C ARG A 145 9.79 3.60 -4.06
N VAL A 146 8.60 3.90 -4.55
CA VAL A 146 7.75 4.94 -3.98
C VAL A 146 6.32 4.46 -3.93
N PHE A 147 5.65 4.68 -2.82
CA PHE A 147 4.22 4.43 -2.71
C PHE A 147 3.51 5.47 -1.86
N ALA A 148 2.23 5.68 -2.18
CA ALA A 148 1.35 6.53 -1.39
C ALA A 148 1.01 5.86 -0.05
N SER A 149 1.04 6.65 1.02
CA SER A 149 0.77 6.20 2.39
C SER A 149 -0.27 7.07 3.08
N ARG A 150 -1.09 6.42 3.90
CA ARG A 150 -2.02 7.06 4.82
C ARG A 150 -1.25 7.73 5.97
N PRO A 151 -1.89 8.64 6.75
CA PRO A 151 -1.23 9.34 7.85
C PRO A 151 -0.59 8.46 8.92
N TRP A 152 -1.04 7.21 9.06
CA TRP A 152 -0.48 6.22 9.99
C TRP A 152 0.45 5.21 9.31
N HIS A 153 1.05 5.59 8.18
CA HIS A 153 2.05 4.83 7.39
C HIS A 153 1.55 3.58 6.67
N GLU A 154 0.24 3.33 6.69
CA GLU A 154 -0.33 2.25 5.90
C GLU A 154 -0.39 2.60 4.41
N SER A 155 0.21 1.78 3.57
CA SER A 155 0.25 2.03 2.13
C SER A 155 -1.09 1.78 1.45
N TYR A 156 -1.36 2.55 0.40
CA TYR A 156 -2.46 2.30 -0.53
C TYR A 156 -2.07 1.17 -1.49
N LYS A 157 -2.95 0.17 -1.69
CA LYS A 157 -2.66 -1.02 -2.52
C LYS A 157 -3.36 -1.02 -3.88
N ASN A 158 -3.98 0.08 -4.28
CA ASN A 158 -4.63 0.18 -5.59
C ASN A 158 -3.60 0.26 -6.72
N GLU A 159 -4.04 -0.07 -7.93
CA GLU A 159 -3.26 0.20 -9.13
C GLU A 159 -2.92 1.69 -9.23
N GLY A 160 -1.66 1.99 -9.53
CA GLY A 160 -1.12 3.35 -9.59
C GLY A 160 -0.62 3.92 -8.26
N ALA A 161 -0.86 3.29 -7.10
CA ALA A 161 -0.37 3.79 -5.81
C ALA A 161 1.15 3.60 -5.60
N TYR A 162 1.83 2.92 -6.52
CA TYR A 162 3.26 2.61 -6.47
C TYR A 162 3.95 2.99 -7.78
N ALA A 163 5.17 3.49 -7.65
CA ALA A 163 6.09 3.74 -8.74
C ALA A 163 7.50 3.26 -8.39
N GLN A 164 8.24 2.82 -9.40
CA GLN A 164 9.63 2.40 -9.27
C GLN A 164 10.43 2.86 -10.47
N THR A 165 11.68 3.24 -10.24
CA THR A 165 12.66 3.50 -11.29
C THR A 165 14.02 3.00 -10.87
N THR A 166 14.81 2.53 -11.83
CA THR A 166 16.22 2.19 -11.64
C THR A 166 17.04 3.18 -12.44
N PHE A 167 18.08 3.74 -11.83
CA PHE A 167 18.96 4.73 -12.43
C PHE A 167 20.40 4.46 -12.01
N HIS A 168 21.35 5.20 -12.58
CA HIS A 168 22.78 4.97 -12.37
C HIS A 168 23.50 6.26 -12.03
N VAL A 169 24.40 6.20 -11.07
CA VAL A 169 25.31 7.29 -10.69
C VAL A 169 26.68 6.96 -11.26
N PHE A 170 27.16 7.79 -12.21
CA PHE A 170 28.36 7.64 -13.05
C PHE A 170 28.42 6.41 -13.95
N THR A 171 28.14 5.20 -13.44
CA THR A 171 28.25 3.93 -14.17
C THR A 171 27.26 2.90 -13.62
N LYS A 172 26.99 1.84 -14.39
CA LYS A 172 26.14 0.73 -13.96
C LYS A 172 26.90 -0.23 -13.05
N SER A 173 26.20 -0.83 -12.10
CA SER A 173 26.64 -1.98 -11.29
C SER A 173 25.54 -3.05 -11.21
N ASP A 174 25.90 -4.24 -10.70
CA ASP A 174 24.97 -5.36 -10.52
C ASP A 174 24.15 -5.30 -9.22
N SER A 175 24.51 -4.42 -8.28
CA SER A 175 23.82 -4.22 -7.01
C SER A 175 22.53 -3.41 -7.16
N ASN A 176 21.59 -3.57 -6.22
CA ASN A 176 20.35 -2.78 -6.13
C ASN A 176 19.49 -2.83 -7.39
N LYS A 177 19.64 -3.86 -8.23
CA LYS A 177 18.89 -4.04 -9.47
C LYS A 177 17.97 -5.25 -9.34
N PRO A 178 16.68 -5.07 -9.01
CA PRO A 178 15.74 -6.17 -9.01
C PRO A 178 15.54 -6.69 -10.44
N ASP A 179 15.42 -8.01 -10.57
CA ASP A 179 14.99 -8.65 -11.80
C ASP A 179 13.51 -8.31 -12.04
N PRO A 180 13.15 -7.65 -13.17
CA PRO A 180 11.79 -7.23 -13.45
C PRO A 180 10.85 -8.40 -13.78
N VAL A 181 11.35 -9.60 -14.08
CA VAL A 181 10.49 -10.77 -14.34
C VAL A 181 10.19 -11.59 -13.08
N LEU A 182 10.86 -11.30 -11.98
CA LEU A 182 10.63 -11.95 -10.69
C LEU A 182 9.74 -11.09 -9.79
N PRO A 183 8.95 -11.71 -8.89
CA PRO A 183 8.26 -10.99 -7.84
C PRO A 183 9.23 -10.19 -6.98
N LEU A 184 8.76 -9.04 -6.53
CA LEU A 184 9.50 -8.10 -5.72
C LEU A 184 8.72 -7.69 -4.48
N LEU A 185 9.34 -7.91 -3.32
CA LEU A 185 8.87 -7.48 -2.01
C LEU A 185 9.58 -6.19 -1.59
N THR A 186 8.78 -5.19 -1.25
CA THR A 186 9.24 -3.95 -0.64
C THR A 186 8.80 -3.91 0.82
N TYR A 187 9.75 -4.00 1.74
CA TYR A 187 9.52 -3.82 3.17
C TYR A 187 9.08 -2.37 3.43
N ASN A 188 7.88 -2.15 4.00
CA ASN A 188 7.43 -0.82 4.41
C ASN A 188 7.57 -0.65 5.92
N ARG A 189 6.79 -1.41 6.71
CA ARG A 189 6.72 -1.30 8.17
C ARG A 189 6.75 -2.68 8.82
N PRO A 190 7.25 -2.81 10.06
CA PRO A 190 7.63 -1.71 10.96
C PRO A 190 9.06 -1.17 10.80
N ASP A 191 9.27 0.13 11.02
CA ASP A 191 10.60 0.74 11.08
C ASP A 191 10.67 1.82 12.18
N GLY A 192 11.87 2.06 12.71
CA GLY A 192 12.11 3.10 13.72
C GLY A 192 11.56 2.77 15.11
N LYS A 193 10.81 3.72 15.70
CA LYS A 193 10.38 3.67 17.11
C LYS A 193 8.86 3.65 17.22
N TYR A 194 8.34 2.75 18.04
CA TYR A 194 6.92 2.60 18.32
C TYR A 194 6.63 2.87 19.79
N GLY A 195 5.62 3.70 20.06
CA GLY A 195 5.21 4.07 21.41
C GLY A 195 3.97 3.33 21.94
N ALA A 196 3.35 2.52 21.10
CA ALA A 196 2.12 1.80 21.38
C ALA A 196 1.98 0.56 20.48
N GLU A 197 1.08 -0.33 20.90
CA GLU A 197 0.62 -1.48 20.13
C GLU A 197 -0.91 -1.38 19.90
N PRO A 198 -1.44 -1.96 18.81
CA PRO A 198 -0.73 -2.82 17.86
C PRO A 198 0.23 -2.06 16.92
N ILE A 199 1.30 -2.74 16.51
CA ILE A 199 2.28 -2.24 15.54
C ILE A 199 1.88 -2.71 14.14
N LEU A 200 1.88 -1.77 13.19
CA LEU A 200 1.62 -2.02 11.78
C LEU A 200 2.77 -2.83 11.15
N LEU A 201 2.42 -3.98 10.58
CA LEU A 201 3.21 -4.71 9.60
C LEU A 201 2.63 -4.41 8.21
N ASP A 202 3.45 -3.85 7.32
CA ASP A 202 3.03 -3.51 5.97
C ASP A 202 4.17 -3.71 4.97
N PHE A 203 3.81 -4.09 3.75
CA PHE A 203 4.77 -4.37 2.67
C PHE A 203 4.11 -4.24 1.30
N TYR A 204 4.88 -3.88 0.29
CA TYR A 204 4.38 -3.77 -1.09
C TYR A 204 4.86 -4.94 -1.94
N LEU A 205 3.98 -5.47 -2.79
CA LEU A 205 4.34 -6.49 -3.76
C LEU A 205 4.23 -5.91 -5.17
N THR A 206 5.23 -6.18 -6.00
CA THR A 206 5.22 -5.88 -7.43
C THR A 206 5.68 -7.11 -8.20
N ASN A 207 5.18 -7.27 -9.43
CA ASN A 207 5.42 -8.45 -10.26
C ASN A 207 5.03 -9.80 -9.59
N ALA A 208 4.26 -9.76 -8.51
CA ALA A 208 3.66 -10.92 -7.87
C ALA A 208 2.25 -11.12 -8.44
N PRO A 209 1.90 -12.33 -8.93
CA PRO A 209 0.56 -12.57 -9.44
C PRO A 209 -0.45 -12.50 -8.29
N LEU A 210 -1.62 -11.88 -8.52
CA LEU A 210 -2.69 -11.93 -7.53
C LEU A 210 -3.21 -13.36 -7.42
N HIS A 211 -3.33 -13.90 -6.21
CA HIS A 211 -3.76 -15.30 -5.99
C HIS A 211 -5.06 -15.67 -6.72
N LEU A 212 -6.02 -14.74 -6.82
CA LEU A 212 -7.27 -14.97 -7.53
C LEU A 212 -7.09 -15.16 -9.05
N LEU A 213 -6.15 -14.43 -9.65
CA LEU A 213 -5.84 -14.49 -11.08
C LEU A 213 -4.82 -15.59 -11.41
N ALA A 214 -4.05 -16.04 -10.42
CA ALA A 214 -3.02 -17.04 -10.61
C ALA A 214 -3.57 -18.46 -10.81
N LYS A 215 -4.83 -18.71 -10.44
CA LYS A 215 -5.51 -20.00 -10.66
C LYS A 215 -5.60 -20.41 -12.12
N ASP A 216 -5.55 -19.43 -13.04
CA ASP A 216 -5.63 -19.66 -14.48
C ASP A 216 -4.27 -20.05 -15.11
N ASN A 217 -3.19 -20.01 -14.33
CA ASN A 217 -1.86 -20.43 -14.76
C ASN A 217 -1.14 -21.24 -13.65
N PRO A 218 -1.51 -22.53 -13.46
CA PRO A 218 -0.99 -23.36 -12.37
C PRO A 218 0.51 -23.64 -12.48
N ASP A 219 1.11 -23.48 -13.67
CA ASP A 219 2.54 -23.66 -13.90
C ASP A 219 3.37 -22.45 -13.44
N ASN A 220 2.74 -21.34 -13.06
CA ASN A 220 3.43 -20.18 -12.52
C ASN A 220 3.99 -20.51 -11.11
N PRO A 221 5.33 -20.49 -10.92
CA PRO A 221 5.96 -20.87 -9.65
C PRO A 221 5.66 -19.91 -8.49
N PHE A 222 4.98 -18.79 -8.77
CA PHE A 222 4.61 -17.76 -7.80
C PHE A 222 3.08 -17.63 -7.61
N ALA A 223 2.27 -18.53 -8.18
CA ALA A 223 0.81 -18.47 -8.08
C ALA A 223 0.25 -18.53 -6.63
N ASP A 224 0.96 -19.23 -5.76
CA ASP A 224 0.71 -19.40 -4.31
C ASP A 224 1.89 -18.82 -3.51
N TRP A 225 2.34 -17.61 -3.86
CA TRP A 225 3.36 -16.91 -3.11
C TRP A 225 2.98 -16.72 -1.62
N ARG A 226 3.98 -16.62 -0.75
CA ARG A 226 3.77 -16.28 0.67
C ARG A 226 4.82 -15.32 1.14
N ILE A 227 4.49 -14.47 2.11
CA ILE A 227 5.47 -13.64 2.81
C ILE A 227 5.73 -14.24 4.17
N ARG A 228 6.96 -14.71 4.40
CA ARG A 228 7.39 -15.13 5.74
C ARG A 228 7.79 -13.91 6.54
N CYS A 229 7.11 -13.69 7.65
CA CYS A 229 7.51 -12.73 8.67
C CYS A 229 8.18 -13.47 9.82
N THR A 230 9.39 -13.03 10.19
CA THR A 230 10.07 -13.52 11.39
C THR A 230 10.34 -12.35 12.33
N ILE A 231 9.85 -12.43 13.56
CA ILE A 231 10.05 -11.42 14.60
C ILE A 231 10.73 -12.07 15.79
N ASN A 232 11.94 -11.63 16.14
CA ASN A 232 12.73 -12.19 17.25
C ASN A 232 12.86 -13.72 17.25
N GLY A 233 12.93 -14.33 16.06
CA GLY A 233 13.08 -15.79 15.87
C GLY A 233 11.77 -16.55 15.73
N GLU A 234 10.62 -15.93 16.01
CA GLU A 234 9.30 -16.53 15.79
C GLU A 234 8.77 -16.19 14.41
N SER A 235 8.28 -17.18 13.66
CA SER A 235 7.86 -16.99 12.27
C SER A 235 6.39 -17.35 12.04
N PHE A 236 5.76 -16.60 11.13
CA PHE A 236 4.46 -16.89 10.54
C PHE A 236 4.49 -16.50 9.06
N VAL A 237 3.50 -16.96 8.30
CA VAL A 237 3.36 -16.66 6.87
C VAL A 237 2.10 -15.85 6.62
N LEU A 238 2.18 -14.98 5.62
CA LEU A 238 1.07 -14.21 5.08
C LEU A 238 0.86 -14.62 3.64
N ASP A 239 -0.38 -14.84 3.25
CA ASP A 239 -0.84 -15.22 1.91
C ASP A 239 -1.75 -14.12 1.30
N ARG A 240 -1.64 -12.92 1.85
CA ARG A 240 -2.48 -11.78 1.49
C ARG A 240 -1.68 -10.50 1.47
N TRP A 241 -1.93 -9.70 0.45
CA TRP A 241 -1.26 -8.43 0.26
C TRP A 241 -2.03 -7.31 0.95
N GLN A 242 -1.95 -7.29 2.28
CA GLN A 242 -2.64 -6.30 3.11
C GLN A 242 -1.80 -5.89 4.33
N ALA A 243 -2.19 -4.76 4.91
CA ALA A 243 -1.67 -4.31 6.19
C ALA A 243 -2.20 -5.19 7.34
N VAL A 244 -1.32 -5.48 8.30
CA VAL A 244 -1.61 -6.33 9.46
C VAL A 244 -1.21 -5.58 10.73
N TYR A 245 -2.04 -5.64 11.77
CA TYR A 245 -1.77 -4.99 13.06
C TYR A 245 -1.43 -6.06 14.10
N LEU A 246 -0.22 -6.02 14.64
CA LEU A 246 0.33 -7.07 15.50
C LEU A 246 0.50 -6.58 16.95
N LYS A 247 0.15 -7.43 17.91
CA LYS A 247 0.54 -7.29 19.33
C LYS A 247 1.53 -8.38 19.71
N GLY A 248 2.29 -8.15 20.79
CA GLY A 248 3.23 -9.13 21.36
C GLY A 248 4.70 -8.69 21.32
N PHE A 249 4.99 -7.44 20.99
CA PHE A 249 6.35 -6.91 20.94
C PHE A 249 6.91 -6.74 22.35
N LYS A 250 8.21 -7.02 22.50
CA LYS A 250 8.92 -6.84 23.77
C LYS A 250 9.39 -5.39 23.88
N PRO A 251 9.27 -4.73 25.05
CA PRO A 251 9.91 -3.43 25.24
C PRO A 251 11.41 -3.47 24.91
N GLY A 252 11.91 -2.45 24.23
CA GLY A 252 13.28 -2.38 23.72
C GLY A 252 13.39 -2.80 22.24
N LYS A 253 14.55 -3.34 21.87
CA LYS A 253 14.88 -3.69 20.49
C LYS A 253 14.19 -4.99 20.05
N ASN A 254 13.52 -4.95 18.89
CA ASN A 254 12.96 -6.11 18.22
C ASN A 254 13.44 -6.09 16.76
N TRP A 255 13.89 -7.23 16.25
CA TRP A 255 14.19 -7.33 14.82
C TRP A 255 13.03 -8.02 14.10
N VAL A 256 12.74 -7.53 12.89
CA VAL A 256 11.68 -8.02 12.01
C VAL A 256 12.29 -8.31 10.65
N LYS A 257 12.03 -9.51 10.13
CA LYS A 257 12.47 -9.93 8.81
C LYS A 257 11.26 -10.27 7.95
N LEU A 258 11.27 -9.82 6.70
CA LEU A 258 10.31 -10.26 5.67
C LEU A 258 11.04 -10.95 4.54
N GLU A 259 10.46 -12.05 4.07
CA GLU A 259 10.96 -12.86 2.96
C GLU A 259 9.83 -13.23 2.01
N PHE A 260 10.06 -13.05 0.70
CA PHE A 260 9.16 -13.56 -0.34
C PHE A 260 9.43 -15.05 -0.58
N LEU A 261 8.39 -15.88 -0.49
CA LEU A 261 8.43 -17.32 -0.74
C LEU A 261 7.63 -17.68 -1.99
N ASP A 262 8.13 -18.67 -2.73
CA ASP A 262 7.42 -19.30 -3.85
C ASP A 262 6.37 -20.32 -3.38
N ASN A 263 5.70 -20.97 -4.34
CA ASN A 263 4.67 -21.99 -4.07
C ASN A 263 5.18 -23.20 -3.25
N GLN A 264 6.50 -23.43 -3.23
CA GLN A 264 7.13 -24.52 -2.47
C GLN A 264 7.58 -24.06 -1.08
N GLY A 265 7.33 -22.80 -0.72
CA GLY A 265 7.81 -22.19 0.52
C GLY A 265 9.30 -21.85 0.50
N SER A 266 9.95 -21.89 -0.66
CA SER A 266 11.37 -21.54 -0.82
C SER A 266 11.54 -20.04 -1.02
N PRO A 267 12.55 -19.40 -0.40
CA PRO A 267 12.83 -17.99 -0.62
C PRO A 267 13.18 -17.68 -2.07
N VAL A 268 12.49 -16.69 -2.65
CA VAL A 268 12.75 -16.24 -4.02
C VAL A 268 13.93 -15.29 -4.03
N LYS A 269 15.00 -15.67 -4.74
CA LYS A 269 16.18 -14.83 -4.92
C LYS A 269 15.90 -13.71 -5.92
N ASN A 270 15.61 -12.54 -5.40
CA ASN A 270 15.60 -11.26 -6.14
C ASN A 270 16.15 -10.18 -5.21
N GLU A 271 16.51 -9.03 -5.75
CA GLU A 271 16.92 -7.89 -4.94
C GLU A 271 15.79 -7.48 -3.98
N PHE A 272 16.12 -7.14 -2.74
CA PHE A 272 15.19 -6.70 -1.69
C PHE A 272 14.19 -7.74 -1.14
N ASN A 273 14.06 -8.92 -1.75
CA ASN A 273 13.12 -9.98 -1.33
C ASN A 273 13.40 -10.60 0.05
N SER A 274 14.51 -10.25 0.69
CA SER A 274 14.83 -10.61 2.06
C SER A 274 15.37 -9.38 2.76
N THR A 275 14.58 -8.79 3.66
CA THR A 275 14.93 -7.54 4.35
C THR A 275 14.73 -7.69 5.84
N VAL A 276 15.71 -7.23 6.62
CA VAL A 276 15.67 -7.18 8.09
C VAL A 276 15.68 -5.73 8.52
N ARG A 277 14.79 -5.37 9.45
CA ARG A 277 14.77 -4.08 10.14
C ARG A 277 14.84 -4.26 11.64
N LEU A 278 15.42 -3.28 12.30
CA LEU A 278 15.47 -3.19 13.75
C LEU A 278 14.52 -2.08 14.17
N ILE A 279 13.56 -2.42 15.03
CA ILE A 279 12.65 -1.44 15.62
C ILE A 279 12.87 -1.37 17.13
N THR A 280 12.48 -0.24 17.72
CA THR A 280 12.45 -0.07 19.17
C THR A 280 11.03 0.15 19.64
N TYR A 281 10.54 -0.72 20.52
CA TYR A 281 9.24 -0.56 21.15
C TYR A 281 9.42 0.05 22.54
N GLU A 282 8.96 1.27 22.73
CA GLU A 282 8.97 1.98 24.01
C GLU A 282 7.54 2.34 24.41
N PRO A 283 6.83 1.45 25.14
CA PRO A 283 5.43 1.67 25.46
C PRO A 283 5.22 3.00 26.19
N LYS A 284 4.04 3.59 25.99
CA LYS A 284 3.63 4.92 26.50
C LYS A 284 4.31 6.09 25.77
N GLY A 285 4.64 5.91 24.49
CA GLY A 285 5.11 7.01 23.64
C GLY A 285 4.08 8.13 23.55
N LYS A 286 4.56 9.38 23.52
CA LYS A 286 3.72 10.58 23.60
C LYS A 286 3.38 11.19 22.24
N ASP A 287 3.97 10.66 21.16
CA ASP A 287 3.70 11.10 19.81
C ASP A 287 2.24 10.82 19.41
N THR A 288 1.75 11.58 18.43
CA THR A 288 0.36 11.55 17.99
C THR A 288 -0.10 10.14 17.59
N LEU A 289 0.71 9.41 16.82
CA LEU A 289 0.35 8.09 16.34
C LEU A 289 0.21 7.11 17.51
N SER A 290 1.13 7.13 18.47
CA SER A 290 1.03 6.32 19.67
C SER A 290 -0.22 6.61 20.51
N ARG A 291 -0.63 7.87 20.58
CA ARG A 291 -1.88 8.28 21.27
C ARG A 291 -3.12 7.83 20.51
N ILE A 292 -3.13 7.91 19.18
CA ILE A 292 -4.17 7.36 18.31
C ILE A 292 -4.31 5.85 18.52
N VAL A 293 -3.19 5.12 18.50
CA VAL A 293 -3.14 3.66 18.66
C VAL A 293 -3.71 3.22 20.01
N ARG A 294 -3.46 3.98 21.08
CA ARG A 294 -4.03 3.73 22.42
C ARG A 294 -5.46 4.24 22.62
N GLY A 295 -6.07 4.89 21.62
CA GLY A 295 -7.42 5.44 21.72
C GLY A 295 -7.53 6.71 22.58
N GLU A 296 -6.42 7.41 22.83
CA GLU A 296 -6.41 8.67 23.59
C GLU A 296 -6.85 9.89 22.76
N LEU A 297 -6.92 9.72 21.44
CA LEU A 297 -7.33 10.74 20.47
C LEU A 297 -8.47 10.17 19.62
N SER A 298 -9.62 10.83 19.62
CA SER A 298 -10.76 10.47 18.77
C SER A 298 -10.54 10.92 17.32
N ALA A 299 -11.26 10.33 16.36
CA ALA A 299 -11.10 10.68 14.95
C ALA A 299 -11.41 12.16 14.68
N ASP A 300 -12.36 12.76 15.40
CA ASP A 300 -12.68 14.19 15.24
C ASP A 300 -11.57 15.11 15.77
N GLN A 301 -10.85 14.70 16.82
CA GLN A 301 -9.71 15.47 17.33
C GLN A 301 -8.53 15.47 16.37
N VAL A 302 -8.41 14.46 15.51
CA VAL A 302 -7.28 14.32 14.57
C VAL A 302 -7.71 14.31 13.11
N ARG A 303 -8.94 14.69 12.78
CA ARG A 303 -9.49 14.61 11.42
C ARG A 303 -8.68 15.41 10.41
N SER A 304 -8.00 16.47 10.86
CA SER A 304 -7.13 17.29 10.02
C SER A 304 -5.95 16.55 9.40
N ILE A 305 -5.60 15.34 9.87
CA ILE A 305 -4.56 14.52 9.24
C ILE A 305 -5.06 13.81 7.97
N VAL A 306 -6.38 13.70 7.75
CA VAL A 306 -6.98 13.09 6.55
C VAL A 306 -7.77 14.09 5.70
N ASP A 307 -8.18 15.22 6.28
CA ASP A 307 -8.88 16.30 5.60
C ASP A 307 -8.21 17.66 5.91
N PRO A 308 -7.45 18.25 4.96
CA PRO A 308 -6.71 19.50 5.21
C PRO A 308 -7.64 20.70 5.42
N ASN A 309 -8.91 20.60 5.04
CA ASN A 309 -9.90 21.67 5.19
C ASN A 309 -10.73 21.52 6.48
N TYR A 310 -10.43 20.52 7.30
CA TYR A 310 -11.19 20.28 8.53
C TYR A 310 -10.93 21.37 9.57
N THR A 311 -12.00 22.08 9.94
CA THR A 311 -12.02 22.96 11.10
C THR A 311 -12.64 22.22 12.27
N THR A 312 -11.91 22.10 13.38
CA THR A 312 -12.40 21.49 14.62
C THR A 312 -13.72 22.14 15.04
N LYS A 313 -14.81 21.35 15.11
CA LYS A 313 -16.02 21.82 15.78
C LYS A 313 -15.74 21.95 17.28
N PRO A 314 -16.19 23.02 17.95
CA PRO A 314 -16.09 23.07 19.41
C PRO A 314 -16.83 21.85 20.00
N PRO A 315 -16.30 21.25 21.08
CA PRO A 315 -16.91 20.07 21.68
C PRO A 315 -18.37 20.38 22.03
N THR A 316 -19.29 19.53 21.57
CA THR A 316 -20.68 19.55 22.03
C THR A 316 -20.65 19.30 23.53
N VAL A 317 -20.96 20.33 24.32
CA VAL A 317 -21.07 20.20 25.77
C VAL A 317 -22.23 19.24 26.02
N GLU A 318 -21.93 18.06 26.56
CA GLU A 318 -22.94 17.13 27.04
C GLU A 318 -23.79 17.88 28.10
N PRO A 319 -25.12 17.95 27.95
CA PRO A 319 -25.94 18.70 28.89
C PRO A 319 -25.73 18.14 30.30
N THR A 320 -25.31 19.02 31.22
CA THR A 320 -25.20 18.69 32.64
C THR A 320 -26.53 18.09 33.10
N PRO A 321 -26.53 16.89 33.72
CA PRO A 321 -27.77 16.33 34.24
C PRO A 321 -28.38 17.32 35.22
N ILE A 322 -29.60 17.76 34.91
CA ILE A 322 -30.41 18.61 35.79
C ILE A 322 -30.54 17.85 37.12
N PRO A 323 -30.17 18.42 38.26
CA PRO A 323 -30.35 17.76 39.55
C PRO A 323 -31.85 17.52 39.77
N THR A 324 -32.23 16.25 39.88
CA THR A 324 -33.58 15.83 40.26
C THR A 324 -33.89 16.42 41.63
N ALA A 325 -34.86 17.34 41.68
CA ALA A 325 -35.34 17.91 42.94
C ALA A 325 -35.85 16.78 43.83
N THR A 326 -35.25 16.65 45.02
CA THR A 326 -35.71 15.73 46.06
C THR A 326 -37.04 16.27 46.60
N PRO A 327 -38.14 15.48 46.61
CA PRO A 327 -39.39 15.94 47.18
C PRO A 327 -39.22 16.07 48.69
N THR A 328 -39.51 17.27 49.21
CA THR A 328 -39.61 17.53 50.64
C THR A 328 -40.89 16.86 51.14
N VAL A 329 -40.76 15.91 52.07
CA VAL A 329 -41.91 15.30 52.76
C VAL A 329 -42.27 16.24 53.91
N GLU A 330 -43.49 16.76 53.88
CA GLU A 330 -44.12 17.54 54.96
C GLU A 330 -44.87 16.61 55.92
#